data_AF-A0A2E0PAP7-F1
#
_entry.id   AF-A0A2E0PAP7-F1
#
_cell.length_a   1.000
_cell.length_b   1.000
_cell.length_c   1.000
_cell.angle_alpha   90.00
_cell.angle_beta   90.00
_cell.angle_gamma   90.00
#
_symmetry.space_group_name_H-M   'P 1'
#
loop_
_entity.id
_entity.type
_entity.pdbx_description
1 polymer ?
#
loop_
_entity_poly.entity_id
_entity_poly.type
_entity_poly.pdbx_seq_one_letter_code
_entity_poly.pdbx_strand_id
1 'polypeptide(L)'
;MVRILLFITLLAVGASGYFAYNDVNAKIVGLTDNLDIANEETRVATEEKDKALTAQSEAEAEAETAVAALEQAKSTNLKLGQQLSVQRNRAETATANFNQATAELVESRQTSERWRQFEMEYGTRESIKERLATIASVKNERDNFITENSILLSRIEQLSVELSRYTGTSVKVSLPPDLAGKVTAVDSQYDFVVLNVGEDQGVREHGELLVGRSDKLIGRLRVLSVEKNRSIANIMPDYKQSEIQTGDSVYSERN
;
A
#
# COMPACT_ATOMS: atom_id res chain seq x y z
N MET A 1 140.09 71.16 31.36
CA MET A 1 139.38 69.86 31.50
C MET A 1 137.97 69.98 32.10
N VAL A 2 137.73 70.78 33.15
CA VAL A 2 136.42 70.87 33.85
C VAL A 2 135.26 71.38 32.97
N ARG A 3 135.50 72.34 32.07
CA ARG A 3 134.45 72.86 31.16
C ARG A 3 133.95 71.83 30.14
N ILE A 4 134.82 70.93 29.65
CA ILE A 4 134.45 69.90 28.67
C ILE A 4 133.63 68.78 29.33
N LEU A 5 133.96 68.41 30.57
CA LEU A 5 133.22 67.43 31.35
C LEU A 5 131.78 67.88 31.65
N LEU A 6 131.56 69.16 31.98
CA LEU A 6 130.21 69.71 32.19
C LEU A 6 129.34 69.70 30.93
N PHE A 7 129.92 69.93 29.75
CA PHE A 7 129.19 69.80 28.48
C PHE A 7 128.81 68.35 28.19
N ILE A 8 129.70 67.39 28.50
CA ILE A 8 129.44 65.96 28.30
C ILE A 8 128.36 65.45 29.28
N THR A 9 128.37 65.89 30.54
CA THR A 9 127.32 65.49 31.50
C THR A 9 125.96 66.09 31.16
N LEU A 10 125.92 67.34 30.68
CA LEU A 10 124.67 67.96 30.25
C LEU A 10 124.11 67.32 28.97
N LEU A 11 124.98 66.90 28.05
CA LEU A 11 124.62 66.08 26.89
C LEU A 11 124.14 64.68 27.30
N ALA A 12 124.78 64.05 28.29
CA ALA A 12 124.37 62.74 28.79
C ALA A 12 123.03 62.79 29.53
N VAL A 13 122.75 63.85 30.30
CA VAL A 13 121.45 64.09 30.96
C VAL A 13 120.38 64.45 29.93
N GLY A 14 120.71 65.26 28.93
CA GLY A 14 119.82 65.56 27.80
C GLY A 14 119.49 64.31 26.96
N ALA A 15 120.50 63.47 26.68
CA ALA A 15 120.32 62.22 25.96
C ALA A 15 119.50 61.21 26.77
N SER A 16 119.80 61.02 28.06
CA SER A 16 119.03 60.11 28.92
C SER A 16 117.59 60.60 29.16
N GLY A 17 117.39 61.92 29.33
CA GLY A 17 116.07 62.53 29.36
C GLY A 17 115.31 62.38 28.04
N TYR A 18 115.99 62.51 26.90
CA TYR A 18 115.42 62.28 25.57
C TYR A 18 115.04 60.81 25.35
N PHE A 19 115.89 59.85 25.72
CA PHE A 19 115.58 58.42 25.62
C PHE A 19 114.42 58.01 26.55
N ALA A 20 114.41 58.50 27.79
CA ALA A 20 113.32 58.23 28.73
C ALA A 20 112.01 58.87 28.27
N TYR A 21 112.06 60.11 27.77
CA TYR A 21 110.91 60.78 27.15
C TYR A 21 110.40 59.98 25.94
N ASN A 22 111.30 59.50 25.07
CA ASN A 22 110.90 58.75 23.88
C ASN A 22 110.29 57.37 24.21
N ASP A 23 110.81 56.65 25.21
CA ASP A 23 110.24 55.36 25.67
C ASP A 23 108.88 55.54 26.36
N VAL A 24 108.74 56.57 27.19
CA VAL A 24 107.47 56.90 27.85
C VAL A 24 106.44 57.40 26.84
N ASN A 25 106.83 58.25 25.89
CA ASN A 25 105.93 58.75 24.86
C ASN A 25 105.48 57.60 23.92
N ALA A 26 106.38 56.66 23.59
CA ALA A 26 106.03 55.46 22.83
C ALA A 26 105.03 54.55 23.57
N LYS A 27 105.19 54.34 24.88
CA LYS A 27 104.23 53.59 25.71
C LYS A 27 102.89 54.29 25.86
N ILE A 28 102.89 55.61 26.02
CA ILE A 28 101.65 56.40 26.08
C ILE A 28 100.90 56.30 24.76
N VAL A 29 101.59 56.45 23.62
CA VAL A 29 100.98 56.26 22.28
C VAL A 29 100.41 54.85 22.14
N GLY A 30 101.16 53.80 22.51
CA GLY A 30 100.66 52.43 22.44
C GLY A 30 99.48 52.13 23.39
N LEU A 31 99.43 52.77 24.56
CA LEU A 31 98.28 52.68 25.47
C LEU A 31 97.05 53.42 24.93
N THR A 32 97.25 54.58 24.31
CA THR A 32 96.19 55.33 23.62
C THR A 32 95.63 54.54 22.45
N ASP A 33 96.49 53.98 21.60
CA ASP A 33 96.07 53.15 20.46
C ASP A 33 95.27 51.92 20.91
N ASN A 34 95.73 51.23 21.95
CA ASN A 34 95.01 50.07 22.51
C ASN A 34 93.67 50.46 23.14
N LEU A 35 93.59 51.62 23.79
CA LEU A 35 92.37 52.13 24.38
C LEU A 35 91.37 52.56 23.29
N ASP A 36 91.84 53.14 22.20
CA ASP A 36 91.03 53.48 21.03
C ASP A 36 90.51 52.23 20.32
N ILE A 37 91.35 51.20 20.13
CA ILE A 37 90.93 49.90 19.58
C ILE A 37 89.90 49.23 20.49
N ALA A 38 90.14 49.19 21.81
CA ALA A 38 89.20 48.58 22.75
C ALA A 38 87.86 49.33 22.81
N ASN A 39 87.88 50.67 22.72
CA ASN A 39 86.65 51.47 22.62
C ASN A 39 85.89 51.20 21.33
N GLU A 40 86.59 51.05 20.21
CA GLU A 40 85.99 50.73 18.92
C GLU A 40 85.41 49.32 18.90
N GLU A 41 86.12 48.33 19.42
CA GLU A 41 85.61 46.95 19.58
C GLU A 41 84.38 46.91 20.49
N THR A 42 84.40 47.65 21.60
CA THR A 42 83.25 47.75 22.51
C THR A 42 82.06 48.40 21.81
N ARG A 43 82.28 49.46 21.01
CA ARG A 43 81.24 50.11 20.21
C ARG A 43 80.62 49.16 19.20
N VAL A 44 81.44 48.45 18.42
CA VAL A 44 80.97 47.45 17.44
C VAL A 44 80.21 46.32 18.14
N ALA A 45 80.72 45.81 19.26
CA ALA A 45 80.05 44.77 20.04
C ALA A 45 78.69 45.24 20.58
N THR A 46 78.57 46.50 21.03
CA THR A 46 77.27 47.06 21.43
C THR A 46 76.31 47.20 20.25
N GLU A 47 76.78 47.63 19.08
CA GLU A 47 75.96 47.75 17.88
C GLU A 47 75.48 46.39 17.35
N GLU A 48 76.33 45.36 17.40
CA GLU A 48 75.95 43.99 17.03
C GLU A 48 74.95 43.39 18.03
N LYS A 49 75.16 43.63 19.33
CA LYS A 49 74.22 43.22 20.37
C LYS A 49 72.85 43.88 20.16
N ASP A 50 72.82 45.17 19.86
CA ASP A 50 71.56 45.90 19.62
C ASP A 50 70.86 45.38 18.37
N LYS A 51 71.59 45.11 17.28
CA LYS A 51 71.04 44.45 16.07
C LYS A 51 70.49 43.06 16.36
N ALA A 52 71.18 42.27 17.19
CA ALA A 52 70.72 40.94 17.57
C ALA A 52 69.45 41.01 18.43
N LEU A 53 69.35 41.98 19.35
CA LEU A 53 68.15 42.22 20.15
C LEU A 53 66.97 42.66 19.30
N THR A 54 67.18 43.54 18.30
CA THR A 54 66.12 43.94 17.38
C THR A 54 65.66 42.76 16.53
N ALA A 55 66.58 41.96 16.00
CA ALA A 55 66.24 40.77 15.22
C ALA A 55 65.51 39.70 16.06
N GLN A 56 65.90 39.52 17.33
CA GLN A 56 65.19 38.64 18.25
C GLN A 56 63.76 39.11 18.50
N SER A 57 63.57 40.41 18.77
CA SER A 57 62.26 41.00 19.01
C SER A 57 61.35 40.87 17.77
N GLU A 58 61.89 41.12 16.57
CA GLU A 58 61.18 40.93 15.31
C GLU A 58 60.79 39.46 15.09
N ALA A 59 61.70 38.53 15.35
CA ALA A 59 61.43 37.09 15.24
C ALA A 59 60.40 36.60 16.26
N GLU A 60 60.41 37.11 17.50
CA GLU A 60 59.40 36.81 18.52
C GLU A 60 58.02 37.34 18.11
N ALA A 61 57.95 38.57 17.58
CA ALA A 61 56.71 39.13 17.05
C ALA A 61 56.18 38.33 15.85
N GLU A 62 57.05 37.92 14.93
CA GLU A 62 56.66 37.10 13.78
C GLU A 62 56.18 35.72 14.23
N ALA A 63 56.85 35.08 15.20
CA ALA A 63 56.43 33.82 15.78
C ALA A 63 55.04 33.91 16.45
N GLU A 64 54.77 34.98 17.20
CA GLU A 64 53.46 35.21 17.83
C GLU A 64 52.36 35.37 16.77
N THR A 65 52.62 36.11 15.69
CA THR A 65 51.67 36.27 14.58
C THR A 65 51.43 34.95 13.84
N ALA A 66 52.47 34.14 13.63
CA ALA A 66 52.37 32.82 13.00
C ALA A 66 51.55 31.84 13.85
N VAL A 67 51.74 31.85 15.17
CA VAL A 67 50.94 31.04 16.12
C VAL A 67 49.46 31.47 16.08
N ALA A 68 49.19 32.78 16.09
CA ALA A 68 47.82 33.29 15.99
C ALA A 68 47.14 32.88 14.67
N ALA A 69 47.86 32.98 13.55
CA ALA A 69 47.36 32.56 12.24
C ALA A 69 47.09 31.05 12.18
N LEU A 70 47.95 30.23 12.80
CA LEU A 70 47.80 28.78 12.85
C LEU A 70 46.58 28.37 13.68
N GLU A 71 46.32 29.02 14.82
CA GLU A 71 45.12 28.78 15.62
C GLU A 71 43.84 29.22 14.89
N GLN A 72 43.89 30.35 14.17
CA GLN A 72 42.78 30.77 13.31
C GLN A 72 42.53 29.77 12.17
N ALA A 73 43.59 29.25 11.54
CA ALA A 73 43.49 28.25 10.48
C ALA A 73 42.90 26.94 11.00
N LYS A 74 43.31 26.46 12.19
CA LYS A 74 42.72 25.28 12.85
C LYS A 74 41.22 25.47 13.12
N SER A 75 40.84 26.61 13.72
CA SER A 75 39.45 26.94 13.99
C SER A 75 38.61 26.96 12.71
N THR A 76 39.15 27.53 11.65
CA THR A 76 38.49 27.58 10.33
C THR A 76 38.34 26.19 9.73
N ASN A 77 39.39 25.35 9.81
CA ASN A 77 39.35 23.98 9.31
C ASN A 77 38.30 23.12 10.03
N LEU A 78 38.20 23.26 11.36
CA LEU A 78 37.16 22.61 12.16
C LEU A 78 35.75 23.05 11.74
N LYS A 79 35.53 24.35 11.54
CA LYS A 79 34.24 24.88 11.07
C LYS A 79 33.89 24.37 9.67
N LEU A 80 34.87 24.34 8.75
CA LEU A 80 34.67 23.80 7.40
C LEU A 80 34.34 22.31 7.45
N GLY A 81 35.00 21.53 8.30
CA GLY A 81 34.68 20.10 8.50
C GLY A 81 33.25 19.89 9.01
N GLN A 82 32.82 20.69 9.98
CA GLN A 82 31.43 20.67 10.48
C GLN A 82 30.43 21.04 9.38
N GLN A 83 30.69 22.11 8.62
CA GLN A 83 29.83 22.53 7.52
C GLN A 83 29.74 21.47 6.41
N LEU A 84 30.86 20.83 6.07
CA LEU A 84 30.89 19.75 5.08
C LEU A 84 30.03 18.56 5.51
N SER A 85 30.11 18.17 6.78
CA SER A 85 29.26 17.13 7.36
C SER A 85 27.77 17.49 7.29
N VAL A 86 27.41 18.72 7.68
CA VAL A 86 26.02 19.21 7.57
C VAL A 86 25.54 19.23 6.12
N GLN A 87 26.36 19.69 5.19
CA GLN A 87 26.01 19.73 3.76
C GLN A 87 25.83 18.33 3.19
N ARG A 88 26.68 17.38 3.58
CA ARG A 88 26.55 15.97 3.19
C ARG A 88 25.23 15.37 3.69
N ASN A 89 24.90 15.56 4.97
CA ASN A 89 23.64 15.08 5.54
C ASN A 89 22.42 15.71 4.85
N ARG A 90 22.49 16.99 4.49
CA ARG A 90 21.45 17.68 3.72
C ARG A 90 21.31 17.11 2.32
N ALA A 91 22.41 16.86 1.62
CA ALA A 91 22.40 16.26 0.29
C ALA A 91 21.85 14.83 0.30
N GLU A 92 22.22 14.02 1.30
CA GLU A 92 21.70 12.66 1.49
C GLU A 92 20.18 12.70 1.77
N THR A 93 19.74 13.58 2.68
CA THR A 93 18.29 13.78 2.96
C THR A 93 17.53 14.26 1.72
N ALA A 94 18.08 15.24 0.99
CA ALA A 94 17.45 15.76 -0.22
C ALA A 94 17.32 14.68 -1.31
N THR A 95 18.33 13.83 -1.44
CA THR A 95 18.32 12.69 -2.38
C THR A 95 17.26 11.66 -1.99
N ALA A 96 17.17 11.33 -0.69
CA ALA A 96 16.15 10.42 -0.18
C ALA A 96 14.73 10.97 -0.44
N ASN A 97 14.49 12.25 -0.12
CA ASN A 97 13.21 12.90 -0.35
C ASN A 97 12.86 12.96 -1.84
N PHE A 98 13.83 13.25 -2.71
CA PHE A 98 13.62 13.28 -4.16
C PHE A 98 13.24 11.90 -4.69
N ASN A 99 13.92 10.85 -4.24
CA ASN A 99 13.60 9.47 -4.63
C ASN A 99 12.21 9.06 -4.16
N GLN A 100 11.85 9.39 -2.92
CA GLN A 100 10.51 9.14 -2.38
C GLN A 100 9.43 9.88 -3.19
N ALA A 101 9.59 11.18 -3.41
CA ALA A 101 8.64 11.98 -4.18
C ALA A 101 8.49 11.46 -5.62
N THR A 102 9.59 10.98 -6.22
CA THR A 102 9.56 10.37 -7.55
C THR A 102 8.77 9.07 -7.55
N ALA A 103 8.95 8.21 -6.54
CA ALA A 103 8.18 6.98 -6.40
C ALA A 103 6.67 7.24 -6.22
N GLU A 104 6.32 8.18 -5.35
CA GLU A 104 4.93 8.61 -5.11
C GLU A 104 4.29 9.18 -6.38
N LEU A 105 5.04 9.97 -7.17
CA LEU A 105 4.55 10.50 -8.45
C LEU A 105 4.29 9.39 -9.47
N VAL A 106 5.16 8.39 -9.55
CA VAL A 106 4.98 7.24 -10.44
C VAL A 106 3.74 6.44 -10.03
N GLU A 107 3.58 6.15 -8.74
CA GLU A 107 2.41 5.43 -8.22
C GLU A 107 1.11 6.20 -8.44
N SER A 108 1.12 7.52 -8.24
CA SER A 108 -0.03 8.39 -8.48
C SER A 108 -0.44 8.39 -9.96
N ARG A 109 0.54 8.45 -10.88
CA ARG A 109 0.30 8.36 -12.33
C ARG A 109 -0.26 7.00 -12.73
N GLN A 110 0.32 5.91 -12.22
CA GLN A 110 -0.20 4.56 -12.46
C GLN A 110 -1.62 4.39 -11.94
N THR A 111 -1.91 4.93 -10.76
CA THR A 111 -3.25 4.88 -10.18
C THR A 111 -4.26 5.67 -11.00
N SER A 112 -3.90 6.87 -11.44
CA SER A 112 -4.74 7.69 -12.32
C SER A 112 -5.01 6.99 -13.65
N GLU A 113 -4.01 6.34 -14.24
CA GLU A 113 -4.17 5.59 -15.48
C GLU A 113 -5.04 4.34 -15.28
N ARG A 114 -4.88 3.60 -14.18
CA ARG A 114 -5.78 2.49 -13.82
C ARG A 114 -7.23 2.96 -13.70
N TRP A 115 -7.47 4.11 -13.05
CA TRP A 115 -8.80 4.70 -12.96
C TRP A 115 -9.34 5.12 -14.33
N ARG A 116 -8.50 5.71 -15.19
CA ARG A 116 -8.88 6.06 -16.55
C ARG A 116 -9.27 4.84 -17.37
N GLN A 117 -8.49 3.76 -17.28
CA GLN A 117 -8.81 2.49 -17.96
C GLN A 117 -10.11 1.89 -17.43
N PHE A 118 -10.30 1.89 -16.12
CA PHE A 118 -11.55 1.47 -15.50
C PHE A 118 -12.74 2.28 -16.01
N GLU A 119 -12.62 3.61 -16.09
CA GLU A 119 -13.68 4.46 -16.64
C GLU A 119 -13.94 4.22 -18.14
N MET A 120 -12.91 3.90 -18.92
CA MET A 120 -13.07 3.54 -20.33
C MET A 120 -13.78 2.19 -20.51
N GLU A 121 -13.50 1.22 -19.63
CA GLU A 121 -14.06 -0.14 -19.73
C GLU A 121 -15.47 -0.25 -19.12
N TYR A 122 -15.66 0.32 -17.92
CA TYR A 122 -16.89 0.17 -17.14
C TYR A 122 -17.80 1.41 -17.18
N GLY A 123 -17.31 2.50 -17.76
CA GLY A 123 -17.99 3.79 -17.78
C GLY A 123 -17.63 4.65 -16.56
N THR A 124 -18.05 5.92 -16.61
CA THR A 124 -17.80 6.88 -15.54
C THR A 124 -18.53 6.48 -14.26
N ARG A 125 -18.09 7.02 -13.12
CA ARG A 125 -18.77 6.86 -11.82
C ARG A 125 -20.27 7.12 -11.89
N GLU A 126 -20.69 8.12 -12.66
CA GLU A 126 -22.11 8.47 -12.80
C GLU A 126 -22.87 7.42 -13.59
N SER A 127 -22.28 6.91 -14.68
CA SER A 127 -22.89 5.82 -15.45
C SER A 127 -23.03 4.53 -14.62
N ILE A 128 -22.08 4.25 -13.73
CA ILE A 128 -22.15 3.08 -12.83
C ILE A 128 -23.29 3.27 -11.82
N LYS A 129 -23.44 4.46 -11.25
CA LYS A 129 -24.56 4.77 -10.35
C LYS A 129 -25.90 4.63 -11.04
N GLU A 130 -26.01 5.15 -12.27
CA GLU A 130 -27.24 5.05 -13.07
C GLU A 130 -27.58 3.58 -13.33
N ARG A 131 -26.61 2.77 -13.79
CA ARG A 131 -26.80 1.32 -13.98
C ARG A 131 -27.25 0.61 -12.69
N LEU A 132 -26.68 0.95 -11.55
CA LEU A 132 -27.10 0.40 -10.25
C LEU A 132 -28.55 0.78 -9.91
N ALA A 133 -28.95 2.02 -10.17
CA ALA A 133 -30.34 2.45 -9.97
C ALA A 133 -31.30 1.72 -10.92
N THR A 134 -30.93 1.55 -12.19
CA THR A 134 -31.71 0.77 -13.16
C THR A 134 -31.85 -0.69 -12.71
N ILE A 135 -30.76 -1.33 -12.27
CA ILE A 135 -30.81 -2.71 -11.76
C ILE A 135 -31.76 -2.83 -10.57
N ALA A 136 -31.76 -1.86 -9.66
CA ALA A 136 -32.68 -1.85 -8.54
C ALA A 136 -34.15 -1.70 -8.99
N SER A 137 -34.42 -0.81 -9.96
CA SER A 137 -35.76 -0.62 -10.54
C SER A 137 -36.26 -1.89 -11.22
N VAL A 138 -35.47 -2.46 -12.13
CA VAL A 138 -35.81 -3.68 -12.89
C VAL A 138 -36.04 -4.86 -11.94
N LYS A 139 -35.26 -4.96 -10.86
CA LYS A 139 -35.47 -6.00 -9.84
C LYS A 139 -36.82 -5.86 -9.16
N ASN A 140 -37.21 -4.65 -8.78
CA ASN A 140 -38.52 -4.37 -8.17
C ASN A 140 -39.66 -4.69 -9.15
N GLU A 141 -39.56 -4.25 -10.41
CA GLU A 141 -40.53 -4.57 -11.46
C GLU A 141 -40.69 -6.08 -11.66
N ARG A 142 -39.57 -6.82 -11.74
CA ARG A 142 -39.60 -8.28 -11.84
C ARG A 142 -40.33 -8.91 -10.64
N ASP A 143 -40.06 -8.47 -9.42
CA ASP A 143 -40.68 -9.03 -8.22
C ASP A 143 -42.19 -8.74 -8.18
N ASN A 144 -42.61 -7.57 -8.69
CA ASN A 144 -44.02 -7.25 -8.89
C ASN A 144 -44.67 -8.15 -9.95
N PHE A 145 -44.02 -8.38 -11.10
CA PHE A 145 -44.54 -9.26 -12.15
C PHE A 145 -44.63 -10.73 -11.69
N ILE A 146 -43.69 -11.21 -10.87
CA ILE A 146 -43.78 -12.54 -10.27
C ILE A 146 -45.03 -12.64 -9.40
N THR A 147 -45.28 -11.62 -8.59
CA THR A 147 -46.47 -11.54 -7.73
C THR A 147 -47.74 -11.50 -8.57
N GLU A 148 -47.81 -10.65 -9.59
CA GLU A 148 -48.97 -10.52 -10.47
C GLU A 148 -49.26 -11.82 -11.23
N ASN A 149 -48.23 -12.45 -11.80
CA ASN A 149 -48.38 -13.74 -12.47
C ASN A 149 -48.93 -14.82 -11.54
N SER A 150 -48.49 -14.87 -10.27
CA SER A 150 -49.05 -15.82 -9.30
C SER A 150 -50.56 -15.61 -9.06
N ILE A 151 -50.99 -14.35 -8.99
CA ILE A 151 -52.41 -13.99 -8.82
C ILE A 151 -53.21 -14.33 -10.09
N LEU A 152 -52.67 -14.02 -11.26
CA LEU A 152 -53.31 -14.34 -12.55
C LEU A 152 -53.46 -15.84 -12.75
N LEU A 153 -52.44 -16.64 -12.40
CA LEU A 153 -52.53 -18.11 -12.43
C LEU A 153 -53.63 -18.63 -11.50
N SER A 154 -53.72 -18.10 -10.29
CA SER A 154 -54.80 -18.47 -9.36
C SER A 154 -56.18 -18.11 -9.91
N ARG A 155 -56.33 -16.95 -10.57
CA ARG A 155 -57.59 -16.57 -11.24
C ARG A 155 -57.92 -17.47 -12.43
N ILE A 156 -56.92 -17.84 -13.23
CA ILE A 156 -57.10 -18.78 -14.34
C ILE A 156 -57.60 -20.12 -13.81
N GLU A 157 -57.01 -20.63 -12.72
CA GLU A 157 -57.46 -21.86 -12.08
C GLU A 157 -58.93 -21.75 -11.61
N GLN A 158 -59.28 -20.67 -10.91
CA GLN A 158 -60.66 -20.41 -10.47
C GLN A 158 -61.66 -20.36 -11.64
N LEU A 159 -61.35 -19.60 -12.68
CA LEU A 159 -62.20 -19.48 -13.87
C LEU A 159 -62.30 -20.81 -14.63
N SER A 160 -61.22 -21.59 -14.67
CA SER A 160 -61.24 -22.92 -15.32
C SER A 160 -62.18 -23.88 -14.59
N VAL A 161 -62.19 -23.86 -13.25
CA VAL A 161 -63.11 -24.64 -12.42
C VAL A 161 -64.55 -24.17 -12.65
N GLU A 162 -64.79 -22.86 -12.69
CA GLU A 162 -66.11 -22.30 -12.94
C GLU A 162 -66.64 -22.64 -14.34
N LEU A 163 -65.82 -22.50 -15.38
CA LEU A 163 -66.18 -22.88 -16.75
C LEU A 163 -66.47 -24.37 -16.91
N SER A 164 -65.73 -25.22 -16.19
CA SER A 164 -65.96 -26.67 -16.19
C SER A 164 -67.36 -27.02 -15.66
N ARG A 165 -67.87 -26.26 -14.67
CA ARG A 165 -69.23 -26.44 -14.13
C ARG A 165 -70.32 -26.07 -15.15
N TYR A 166 -70.10 -25.06 -15.99
CA TYR A 166 -71.10 -24.57 -16.93
C TYR A 166 -71.09 -25.26 -18.30
N THR A 167 -69.92 -25.67 -18.78
CA THR A 167 -69.78 -26.21 -20.15
C THR A 167 -70.01 -27.71 -20.24
N GLY A 168 -70.07 -28.43 -19.10
CA GLY A 168 -70.20 -29.89 -19.06
C GLY A 168 -69.09 -30.63 -19.81
N THR A 169 -68.06 -29.91 -20.25
CA THR A 169 -66.97 -30.42 -21.05
C THR A 169 -65.86 -30.75 -20.06
N SER A 170 -65.63 -32.06 -19.88
CA SER A 170 -64.52 -32.62 -19.13
C SER A 170 -63.20 -32.07 -19.69
N VAL A 171 -62.72 -30.96 -19.12
CA VAL A 171 -61.33 -30.54 -19.28
C VAL A 171 -60.50 -31.72 -18.80
N LYS A 172 -59.53 -32.19 -19.60
CA LYS A 172 -58.61 -33.24 -19.17
C LYS A 172 -57.80 -32.66 -18.00
N VAL A 173 -58.26 -32.92 -16.78
CA VAL A 173 -57.60 -32.44 -15.58
C VAL A 173 -56.34 -33.28 -15.40
N SER A 174 -55.18 -32.64 -15.61
CA SER A 174 -53.89 -33.29 -15.40
C SER A 174 -53.72 -33.54 -13.91
N LEU A 175 -53.67 -34.81 -13.53
CA LEU A 175 -53.38 -35.22 -12.16
C LEU A 175 -51.86 -35.19 -11.91
N PRO A 176 -51.40 -35.03 -10.66
CA PRO A 176 -49.99 -35.13 -10.31
C PRO A 176 -49.41 -36.48 -10.79
N PRO A 177 -48.21 -36.51 -11.40
CA PRO A 177 -47.61 -37.74 -11.96
C PRO A 177 -47.17 -38.75 -10.89
N ASP A 178 -47.15 -38.35 -9.63
CA ASP A 178 -46.82 -39.13 -8.44
C ASP A 178 -48.06 -39.65 -7.67
N LEU A 179 -49.27 -39.38 -8.19
CA LEU A 179 -50.51 -39.84 -7.59
C LEU A 179 -50.61 -41.38 -7.64
N ALA A 180 -50.61 -42.00 -6.45
CA ALA A 180 -50.77 -43.44 -6.27
C ALA A 180 -51.80 -43.74 -5.17
N GLY A 181 -52.72 -44.66 -5.45
CA GLY A 181 -53.80 -45.06 -4.56
C GLY A 181 -54.19 -46.52 -4.69
N LYS A 182 -55.25 -46.91 -3.99
CA LYS A 182 -55.85 -48.25 -3.99
C LYS A 182 -57.37 -48.16 -3.99
N VAL A 183 -57.99 -49.15 -4.62
CA VAL A 183 -59.44 -49.36 -4.58
C VAL A 183 -59.83 -49.90 -3.21
N THR A 184 -60.70 -49.20 -2.49
CA THR A 184 -61.18 -49.59 -1.15
C THR A 184 -62.52 -50.33 -1.21
N ALA A 185 -63.38 -49.98 -2.15
CA ALA A 185 -64.65 -50.66 -2.38
C ALA A 185 -64.99 -50.63 -3.87
N VAL A 186 -65.67 -51.68 -4.34
CA VAL A 186 -66.17 -51.81 -5.72
C VAL A 186 -67.65 -52.15 -5.66
N ASP A 187 -68.46 -51.40 -6.39
CA ASP A 187 -69.84 -51.75 -6.67
C ASP A 187 -69.97 -52.08 -8.17
N SER A 188 -70.00 -53.38 -8.46
CA SER A 188 -70.11 -53.88 -9.84
C SER A 188 -71.52 -53.76 -10.42
N GLN A 189 -72.53 -53.42 -9.62
CA GLN A 189 -73.91 -53.23 -10.10
C GLN A 189 -74.11 -51.83 -10.69
N TYR A 190 -73.39 -50.84 -10.15
CA TYR A 190 -73.48 -49.43 -10.57
C TYR A 190 -72.20 -48.89 -11.22
N ASP A 191 -71.23 -49.77 -11.50
CA ASP A 191 -69.94 -49.46 -12.14
C ASP A 191 -69.16 -48.31 -11.48
N PHE A 192 -69.23 -48.20 -10.15
CA PHE A 192 -68.42 -47.23 -9.40
C PHE A 192 -67.47 -47.91 -8.42
N VAL A 193 -66.36 -47.23 -8.17
CA VAL A 193 -65.32 -47.64 -7.22
C VAL A 193 -64.99 -46.50 -6.28
N VAL A 194 -64.64 -46.84 -5.06
CA VAL A 194 -64.14 -45.91 -4.05
C VAL A 194 -62.64 -46.07 -3.96
N LEU A 195 -61.92 -44.94 -3.97
CA LEU A 195 -60.47 -44.87 -3.92
C LEU A 195 -60.02 -44.19 -2.62
N ASN A 196 -58.88 -44.62 -2.08
CA ASN A 196 -58.26 -44.00 -0.89
C ASN A 196 -57.41 -42.75 -1.21
N VAL A 197 -57.68 -42.10 -2.33
CA VAL A 197 -57.02 -40.86 -2.75
C VAL A 197 -58.08 -39.79 -2.99
N GLY A 198 -57.81 -38.58 -2.54
CA GLY A 198 -58.74 -37.46 -2.56
C GLY A 198 -58.06 -36.14 -2.92
N GLU A 199 -58.73 -35.04 -2.59
CA GLU A 199 -58.29 -33.69 -2.93
C GLU A 199 -56.91 -33.35 -2.36
N ASP A 200 -56.59 -33.84 -1.15
CA ASP A 200 -55.32 -33.60 -0.46
C ASP A 200 -54.13 -34.21 -1.22
N GLN A 201 -54.37 -35.27 -1.99
CA GLN A 201 -53.38 -35.91 -2.85
C GLN A 201 -53.37 -35.35 -4.29
N GLY A 202 -54.18 -34.32 -4.55
CA GLY A 202 -54.29 -33.70 -5.87
C GLY A 202 -55.25 -34.41 -6.83
N VAL A 203 -56.13 -35.29 -6.33
CA VAL A 203 -57.24 -35.82 -7.14
C VAL A 203 -58.23 -34.68 -7.43
N ARG A 204 -58.78 -34.67 -8.64
CA ARG A 204 -59.77 -33.70 -9.09
C ARG A 204 -60.92 -34.41 -9.80
N GLU A 205 -62.12 -33.83 -9.71
CA GLU A 205 -63.28 -34.30 -10.46
C GLU A 205 -62.97 -34.32 -11.96
N HIS A 206 -63.50 -35.31 -12.67
CA HIS A 206 -63.21 -35.60 -14.08
C HIS A 206 -61.77 -36.02 -14.41
N GLY A 207 -60.89 -36.18 -13.41
CA GLY A 207 -59.58 -36.78 -13.60
C GLY A 207 -59.68 -38.23 -14.09
N GLU A 208 -58.80 -38.63 -15.01
CA GLU A 208 -58.70 -40.02 -15.48
C GLU A 208 -57.58 -40.76 -14.74
N LEU A 209 -57.92 -41.94 -14.23
CA LEU A 209 -57.02 -42.79 -13.45
C LEU A 209 -56.91 -44.17 -14.11
N LEU A 210 -55.75 -44.79 -13.98
CA LEU A 210 -55.47 -46.13 -14.46
C LEU A 210 -55.45 -47.10 -13.28
N VAL A 211 -56.06 -48.28 -13.45
CA VAL A 211 -56.13 -49.33 -12.43
C VAL A 211 -55.30 -50.51 -12.88
N GLY A 212 -54.45 -51.04 -12.00
CA GLY A 212 -53.65 -52.22 -12.26
C GLY A 212 -53.54 -53.19 -11.09
N ARG A 213 -53.33 -54.46 -11.43
CA ARG A 213 -53.06 -55.57 -10.49
C ARG A 213 -51.83 -56.31 -10.96
N SER A 214 -50.83 -56.40 -10.08
CA SER A 214 -49.58 -57.14 -10.35
C SER A 214 -48.97 -56.77 -11.73
N ASP A 215 -48.76 -55.47 -11.94
CA ASP A 215 -48.17 -54.86 -13.16
C ASP A 215 -48.98 -54.99 -14.45
N LYS A 216 -50.21 -55.51 -14.40
CA LYS A 216 -51.14 -55.50 -15.53
C LYS A 216 -52.18 -54.40 -15.40
N LEU A 217 -52.40 -53.63 -16.47
CA LEU A 217 -53.49 -52.67 -16.57
C LEU A 217 -54.82 -53.43 -16.66
N ILE A 218 -55.76 -53.12 -15.76
CA ILE A 218 -57.09 -53.72 -15.69
C ILE A 218 -58.14 -52.79 -16.32
N GLY A 219 -57.99 -51.48 -16.15
CA GLY A 219 -58.90 -50.55 -16.78
C GLY A 219 -58.64 -49.08 -16.46
N ARG A 220 -59.56 -48.24 -16.94
CA ARG A 220 -59.53 -46.80 -16.75
C ARG A 220 -60.76 -46.36 -15.94
N LEU A 221 -60.54 -45.43 -15.02
CA LEU A 221 -61.56 -44.83 -14.19
C LEU A 221 -61.67 -43.35 -14.49
N ARG A 222 -62.87 -42.80 -14.35
CA ARG A 222 -63.11 -41.36 -14.36
C ARG A 222 -63.65 -40.93 -13.01
N VAL A 223 -62.96 -40.01 -12.35
CA VAL A 223 -63.38 -39.49 -11.05
C VAL A 223 -64.67 -38.70 -11.21
N LEU A 224 -65.70 -39.08 -10.45
CA LEU A 224 -67.01 -38.44 -10.45
C LEU A 224 -67.11 -37.39 -9.34
N SER A 225 -66.63 -37.72 -8.14
CA SER A 225 -66.66 -36.83 -6.98
C SER A 225 -65.44 -37.07 -6.10
N VAL A 226 -64.93 -35.99 -5.51
CA VAL A 226 -63.74 -36.00 -4.67
C VAL A 226 -64.08 -35.46 -3.29
N GLU A 227 -63.66 -36.20 -2.26
CA GLU A 227 -63.59 -35.71 -0.90
C GLU A 227 -62.12 -35.52 -0.48
N LYS A 228 -61.88 -34.96 0.70
CA LYS A 228 -60.51 -34.65 1.19
C LYS A 228 -59.55 -35.84 1.10
N ASN A 229 -59.99 -37.02 1.53
CA ASN A 229 -59.15 -38.22 1.65
C ASN A 229 -59.64 -39.44 0.84
N ARG A 230 -60.69 -39.27 0.03
CA ARG A 230 -61.27 -40.34 -0.79
C ARG A 230 -61.90 -39.78 -2.05
N SER A 231 -62.05 -40.61 -3.07
CA SER A 231 -62.75 -40.23 -4.29
C SER A 231 -63.63 -41.37 -4.77
N ILE A 232 -64.70 -41.00 -5.47
CA ILE A 232 -65.61 -41.92 -6.14
C ILE A 232 -65.34 -41.79 -7.64
N ALA A 233 -65.08 -42.91 -8.29
CA ALA A 233 -64.79 -42.95 -9.72
C ALA A 233 -65.67 -43.97 -10.42
N ASN A 234 -66.13 -43.65 -11.63
CA ASN A 234 -66.84 -44.58 -12.48
C ASN A 234 -65.86 -45.37 -13.34
N ILE A 235 -66.16 -46.65 -13.53
CA ILE A 235 -65.41 -47.55 -14.41
C ILE A 235 -65.76 -47.19 -15.85
N MET A 236 -64.74 -46.98 -16.69
CA MET A 236 -64.95 -46.74 -18.11
C MET A 236 -65.09 -48.10 -18.83
N PRO A 237 -66.29 -48.47 -19.33
CA PRO A 237 -66.54 -49.81 -19.87
C PRO A 237 -65.67 -50.12 -21.08
N ASP A 238 -65.42 -49.11 -21.93
CA ASP A 238 -64.62 -49.21 -23.16
C ASP A 238 -63.16 -49.63 -22.90
N TYR A 239 -62.68 -49.47 -21.66
CA TYR A 239 -61.31 -49.75 -21.26
C TYR A 239 -61.20 -50.85 -20.21
N LYS A 240 -62.28 -51.56 -19.89
CA LYS A 240 -62.30 -52.64 -18.88
C LYS A 240 -61.77 -53.95 -19.49
N GLN A 241 -60.56 -54.35 -19.09
CA GLN A 241 -59.92 -55.60 -19.54
C GLN A 241 -60.19 -56.78 -18.60
N SER A 242 -60.49 -56.51 -17.33
CA SER A 242 -60.82 -57.50 -16.30
C SER A 242 -61.67 -56.87 -15.20
N GLU A 243 -62.28 -57.69 -14.34
CA GLU A 243 -63.03 -57.21 -13.17
C GLU A 243 -62.10 -56.54 -12.15
N ILE A 244 -62.46 -55.30 -11.77
CA ILE A 244 -61.78 -54.51 -10.75
C ILE A 244 -62.19 -55.02 -9.37
N GLN A 245 -61.23 -55.15 -8.47
CA GLN A 245 -61.43 -55.66 -7.12
C GLN A 245 -60.83 -54.73 -6.07
N THR A 246 -61.35 -54.83 -4.84
CA THR A 246 -60.75 -54.16 -3.69
C THR A 246 -59.28 -54.57 -3.54
N GLY A 247 -58.40 -53.58 -3.36
CA GLY A 247 -56.95 -53.76 -3.24
C GLY A 247 -56.16 -53.50 -4.52
N ASP A 248 -56.83 -53.37 -5.68
CA ASP A 248 -56.20 -52.98 -6.93
C ASP A 248 -55.54 -51.60 -6.82
N SER A 249 -54.37 -51.44 -7.45
CA SER A 249 -53.58 -50.21 -7.39
C SER A 249 -54.07 -49.22 -8.45
N VAL A 250 -54.08 -47.94 -8.10
CA VAL A 250 -54.53 -46.85 -8.96
C VAL A 250 -53.42 -45.82 -9.13
N TYR A 251 -53.21 -45.34 -10.35
CA TYR A 251 -52.16 -44.37 -10.67
C TYR A 251 -52.67 -43.36 -11.71
N SER A 252 -52.11 -42.14 -11.68
CA SER A 252 -52.37 -41.15 -12.73
C SER A 252 -51.74 -41.57 -14.06
N GLU A 253 -52.37 -41.16 -15.17
CA GLU A 253 -51.76 -41.28 -16.50
C GLU A 253 -50.53 -40.37 -16.53
N ARG A 254 -49.33 -40.95 -16.48
CA ARG A 254 -48.07 -40.19 -16.70
C ARG A 254 -48.09 -39.66 -18.13
N ASN A 255 -48.03 -38.34 -18.27
CA ASN A 255 -47.60 -37.70 -19.52
C ASN A 255 -46.15 -38.05 -19.83
#